data_AF-A0A7C4IYS6-F1
#
_entry.id   AF-A0A7C4IYS6-F1
#
_cell.length_a   1.000
_cell.length_b   1.000
_cell.length_c   1.000
_cell.angle_alpha   90.00
_cell.angle_beta   90.00
_cell.angle_gamma   90.00
#
_symmetry.space_group_name_H-M   'P 1'
#
loop_
_entity.id
_entity.type
_entity.pdbx_description
1 polymer ?
#
loop_
_entity_poly.entity_id
_entity_poly.type
_entity_poly.pdbx_seq_one_letter_code
_entity_poly.pdbx_strand_id
1 'polypeptide(L)'
;MGPCDGVLIVDKEEGETSFGVVKRVKALLKVGKVGHAGTLDPFASGLLLVLVGQGTKLSSYLMAGEKTYLGTLTLGAETDTLDRTGRITAVSPVPSLELDFLRAKVEAFVGETEQTPPAFSALKVQGKKAYSLARKGLPVTLQKRRVRVKEWTLLSLAGPDVTFRVVCSSGTYVRSLAADLGKELGVGAHLKTLRRMSSGSYRLEGALRSQDLGTVVSAEKVKERVIPLREALPHLAEVEVDEKTA
;
A
#
# COMPACT_ATOMS: atom_id res chain seq x y z
N MET A 1 -30.70 3.73 1.31
CA MET A 1 -29.32 3.57 0.80
C MET A 1 -29.14 4.49 -0.39
N GLY A 2 -27.99 5.17 -0.51
CA GLY A 2 -27.68 5.85 -1.76
C GLY A 2 -27.47 4.80 -2.86
N PRO A 3 -27.76 5.08 -4.13
CA PRO A 3 -27.81 4.07 -5.19
C PRO A 3 -26.47 3.36 -5.50
N CYS A 4 -25.37 3.70 -4.80
CA CYS A 4 -24.02 3.17 -5.06
C CYS A 4 -23.15 3.02 -3.81
N ASP A 5 -23.75 2.77 -2.63
CA ASP A 5 -22.99 2.58 -1.39
C ASP A 5 -22.20 1.24 -1.40
N GLY A 6 -20.88 1.27 -1.21
CA GLY A 6 -20.08 0.04 -1.29
C GLY A 6 -18.57 0.22 -1.40
N VAL A 7 -17.91 -0.79 -1.97
CA VAL A 7 -16.46 -0.85 -2.21
C VAL A 7 -16.18 -1.03 -3.70
N LEU A 8 -15.33 -0.18 -4.27
CA LEU A 8 -14.84 -0.29 -5.64
C LEU A 8 -13.38 -0.73 -5.63
N ILE A 9 -13.07 -1.73 -6.45
CA ILE A 9 -11.73 -2.31 -6.60
C ILE A 9 -11.04 -1.60 -7.77
N VAL A 10 -9.99 -0.83 -7.48
CA VAL A 10 -9.27 -0.03 -8.48
C VAL A 10 -7.81 -0.46 -8.58
N ASP A 11 -7.30 -0.64 -9.80
CA ASP A 11 -5.87 -0.73 -10.08
C ASP A 11 -5.33 0.70 -10.25
N LYS A 12 -4.69 1.20 -9.20
CA LYS A 12 -4.08 2.53 -9.18
C LYS A 12 -2.84 2.50 -10.08
N GLU A 13 -2.81 3.37 -11.07
CA GLU A 13 -1.64 3.53 -11.92
C GLU A 13 -0.50 4.21 -11.14
N GLU A 14 0.73 3.93 -11.56
CA GLU A 14 1.90 4.65 -11.09
C GLU A 14 1.81 6.16 -11.41
N GLY A 15 2.36 6.99 -10.53
CA GLY A 15 2.33 8.45 -10.64
C GLY A 15 1.07 9.09 -10.05
N GLU A 16 -0.05 8.37 -9.99
CA GLU A 16 -1.27 8.89 -9.35
C GLU A 16 -1.22 8.79 -7.82
N THR A 17 -1.74 9.79 -7.11
CA THR A 17 -1.98 9.67 -5.66
C THR A 17 -3.27 8.89 -5.39
N SER A 18 -3.36 8.15 -4.28
CA SER A 18 -4.63 7.49 -3.90
C SER A 18 -5.79 8.48 -3.76
N PHE A 19 -5.51 9.71 -3.31
CA PHE A 19 -6.52 10.76 -3.22
C PHE A 19 -6.99 11.25 -4.61
N GLY A 20 -6.09 11.25 -5.60
CA GLY A 20 -6.43 11.53 -7.00
C GLY A 20 -7.50 10.57 -7.52
N VAL A 21 -7.31 9.26 -7.31
CA VAL A 21 -8.30 8.23 -7.65
C VAL A 21 -9.63 8.48 -6.93
N VAL A 22 -9.60 8.75 -5.61
CA VAL A 22 -10.80 9.06 -4.83
C VAL A 22 -11.56 10.25 -5.41
N LYS A 23 -10.85 11.33 -5.77
CA LYS A 23 -11.47 12.53 -6.37
C LYS A 23 -12.10 12.21 -7.72
N ARG A 24 -11.44 11.41 -8.55
CA ARG A 24 -11.93 10.96 -9.86
C ARG A 24 -13.23 10.14 -9.70
N VAL A 25 -13.24 9.14 -8.83
CA VAL A 25 -14.43 8.31 -8.55
C VAL A 25 -15.58 9.16 -7.99
N LYS A 26 -15.29 10.08 -7.05
CA LYS A 26 -16.30 10.98 -6.48
C LYS A 26 -16.98 11.83 -7.56
N ALA A 27 -16.19 12.43 -8.44
CA ALA A 27 -16.70 13.25 -9.54
C ALA A 27 -17.52 12.42 -10.54
N LEU A 28 -17.00 11.25 -10.91
CA LEU A 28 -17.64 10.36 -11.87
C LEU A 28 -19.00 9.85 -11.39
N LEU A 29 -19.09 9.40 -10.13
CA LEU A 29 -20.32 8.86 -9.55
C LEU A 29 -21.28 9.92 -9.02
N LYS A 30 -20.86 11.18 -8.95
CA LYS A 30 -21.64 12.31 -8.40
C LYS A 30 -22.17 12.03 -6.98
N VAL A 31 -21.32 11.46 -6.13
CA VAL A 31 -21.66 11.07 -4.75
C VAL A 31 -21.05 12.02 -3.72
N GLY A 32 -21.70 12.16 -2.56
CA GLY A 32 -21.27 13.09 -1.51
C GLY A 32 -19.97 12.68 -0.80
N LYS A 33 -19.76 11.38 -0.57
CA LYS A 33 -18.67 10.86 0.26
C LYS A 33 -17.94 9.70 -0.43
N VAL A 34 -16.62 9.81 -0.56
CA VAL A 34 -15.73 8.75 -1.05
C VAL A 34 -14.45 8.77 -0.23
N GLY A 35 -13.87 7.61 0.05
CA GLY A 35 -12.59 7.43 0.73
C GLY A 35 -11.80 6.25 0.15
N HIS A 36 -10.77 5.80 0.85
CA HIS A 36 -10.04 4.58 0.49
C HIS A 36 -9.61 3.80 1.74
N ALA A 37 -9.43 2.48 1.63
CA ALA A 37 -8.90 1.64 2.70
C ALA A 37 -7.44 1.27 2.43
N GLY A 38 -6.51 2.10 2.92
CA GLY A 38 -5.07 1.89 2.76
C GLY A 38 -4.45 2.63 1.56
N THR A 39 -3.66 3.67 1.87
CA THR A 39 -2.93 4.47 0.90
C THR A 39 -1.90 3.64 0.13
N LEU A 40 -1.67 4.00 -1.13
CA LEU A 40 -0.51 3.63 -1.93
C LEU A 40 0.30 4.90 -2.21
N ASP A 41 1.62 4.79 -2.10
CA ASP A 41 2.52 5.87 -2.49
C ASP A 41 2.35 6.20 -3.99
N PRO A 42 2.65 7.44 -4.42
CA PRO A 42 2.46 7.83 -5.82
C PRO A 42 3.23 6.94 -6.81
N PHE A 43 4.48 6.58 -6.49
CA PHE A 43 5.31 5.70 -7.33
C PHE A 43 4.91 4.22 -7.28
N ALA A 44 4.01 3.84 -6.37
CA ALA A 44 3.50 2.48 -6.29
C ALA A 44 2.27 2.32 -7.20
N SER A 45 1.96 1.11 -7.63
CA SER A 45 0.74 0.78 -8.39
C SER A 45 -0.08 -0.32 -7.71
N GLY A 46 -1.18 -0.73 -8.32
CA GLY A 46 -1.95 -1.90 -7.90
C GLY A 46 -3.17 -1.57 -7.06
N LEU A 47 -3.61 -2.56 -6.29
CA LEU A 47 -4.94 -2.61 -5.71
C LEU A 47 -5.18 -1.46 -4.72
N LEU A 48 -6.20 -0.65 -4.99
CA LEU A 48 -6.72 0.39 -4.11
C LEU A 48 -8.22 0.14 -3.89
N LEU A 49 -8.59 -0.10 -2.63
CA LEU A 49 -9.99 -0.20 -2.24
C LEU A 49 -10.57 1.21 -2.08
N VAL A 50 -11.46 1.62 -2.99
CA VAL A 50 -12.15 2.90 -2.95
C VAL A 50 -13.51 2.69 -2.29
N LEU A 51 -13.81 3.48 -1.26
CA LEU A 51 -15.01 3.33 -0.45
C LEU A 51 -16.03 4.39 -0.84
N VAL A 52 -17.24 3.98 -1.22
CA VAL A 52 -18.28 4.86 -1.75
C VAL A 52 -19.42 4.99 -0.74
N GLY A 53 -19.80 6.24 -0.43
CA GLY A 53 -20.91 6.57 0.45
C GLY A 53 -20.82 5.91 1.83
N GLN A 54 -21.80 5.08 2.19
CA GLN A 54 -21.80 4.34 3.46
C GLN A 54 -20.64 3.34 3.58
N GLY A 55 -20.07 2.87 2.46
CA GLY A 55 -18.90 1.97 2.44
C GLY A 55 -17.68 2.58 3.14
N THR A 56 -17.62 3.92 3.26
CA THR A 56 -16.58 4.60 4.04
C THR A 56 -16.56 4.21 5.51
N LYS A 57 -17.68 3.73 6.06
CA LYS A 57 -17.76 3.21 7.44
C LYS A 57 -17.01 1.89 7.62
N LEU A 58 -16.77 1.14 6.53
CA LEU A 58 -16.09 -0.16 6.56
C LEU A 58 -14.55 -0.04 6.57
N SER A 59 -14.01 1.19 6.57
CA SER A 59 -12.58 1.42 6.36
C SER A 59 -11.68 0.71 7.35
N SER A 60 -12.03 0.67 8.64
CA SER A 60 -11.23 0.02 9.68
C SER A 60 -11.11 -1.49 9.45
N TYR A 61 -12.23 -2.14 9.13
CA TYR A 61 -12.31 -3.58 8.85
C TYR A 61 -11.49 -3.95 7.62
N LEU A 62 -11.63 -3.17 6.55
CA LEU A 62 -10.90 -3.40 5.28
C LEU A 62 -9.40 -3.11 5.39
N MET A 63 -9.00 -2.21 6.30
CA MET A 63 -7.59 -1.91 6.53
C MET A 63 -6.86 -3.01 7.30
N ALA A 64 -7.56 -3.76 8.16
CA ALA A 64 -7.00 -4.73 9.10
C ALA A 64 -6.39 -5.98 8.45
N GLY A 65 -6.69 -6.25 7.17
CA GLY A 65 -6.19 -7.42 6.46
C GLY A 65 -4.71 -7.37 6.04
N GLU A 66 -4.14 -8.56 5.84
CA GLU A 66 -2.83 -8.77 5.21
C GLU A 66 -2.79 -8.15 3.82
N LYS A 67 -1.58 -7.75 3.39
CA LYS A 67 -1.35 -7.17 2.06
C LYS A 67 -0.20 -7.89 1.41
N THR A 68 -0.40 -8.23 0.13
CA THR A 68 0.65 -8.82 -0.71
C THR A 68 1.15 -7.77 -1.68
N TYR A 69 2.47 -7.65 -1.77
CA TYR A 69 3.14 -6.76 -2.69
C TYR A 69 4.14 -7.52 -3.56
N LEU A 70 4.28 -7.07 -4.80
CA LEU A 70 5.41 -7.35 -5.66
C LEU A 70 6.22 -6.07 -5.82
N GLY A 71 7.55 -6.17 -5.80
CA GLY A 71 8.39 -4.99 -5.93
C GLY A 71 9.83 -5.33 -6.24
N THR A 72 10.60 -4.28 -6.46
CA THR A 72 12.04 -4.34 -6.69
C THR A 72 12.69 -3.32 -5.77
N LEU A 73 13.71 -3.73 -5.02
CA LEU A 73 14.62 -2.81 -4.32
C LEU A 73 15.94 -2.73 -5.07
N THR A 74 16.64 -1.61 -4.89
CA THR A 74 17.98 -1.39 -5.46
C THR A 74 18.98 -1.24 -4.32
N LEU A 75 19.98 -2.12 -4.30
CA LEU A 75 21.10 -2.08 -3.37
C LEU A 75 22.13 -1.01 -3.78
N GLY A 76 22.90 -0.50 -2.82
CA GLY A 76 24.03 0.41 -3.08
C GLY A 76 23.69 1.88 -3.13
N ALA A 77 22.42 2.26 -2.92
CA ALA A 77 22.00 3.65 -2.82
C ALA A 77 20.84 3.83 -1.85
N GLU A 78 20.97 4.81 -0.96
CA GLU A 78 19.91 5.25 -0.04
C GLU A 78 19.27 6.55 -0.53
N THR A 79 18.00 6.76 -0.21
CA THR A 79 17.29 7.99 -0.56
C THR A 79 16.52 8.56 0.65
N ASP A 80 16.29 9.87 0.67
CA ASP A 80 15.58 10.56 1.75
C ASP A 80 14.10 10.11 1.91
N THR A 81 13.49 9.57 0.86
CA THR A 81 12.13 9.02 0.88
C THR A 81 12.07 7.50 1.08
N LEU A 82 13.22 6.83 1.10
CA LEU A 82 13.38 5.36 1.06
C LEU A 82 12.79 4.71 -0.21
N ASP A 83 12.57 5.50 -1.26
CA ASP A 83 12.16 5.05 -2.58
C ASP A 83 12.88 5.84 -3.69
N ARG A 84 12.72 5.40 -4.94
CA ARG A 84 13.39 6.02 -6.09
C ARG A 84 12.99 7.47 -6.40
N THR A 85 11.97 8.02 -5.74
CA THR A 85 11.55 9.41 -5.97
C THR A 85 12.27 10.41 -5.08
N GLY A 86 13.01 9.91 -4.08
CA GLY A 86 13.82 10.72 -3.19
C GLY A 86 15.15 11.13 -3.78
N ARG A 87 15.84 12.03 -3.08
CA ARG A 87 17.22 12.39 -3.37
C ARG A 87 18.16 11.36 -2.77
N ILE A 88 19.19 10.98 -3.52
CA ILE A 88 20.23 10.08 -3.03
C ILE A 88 20.95 10.73 -1.84
N THR A 89 21.03 10.02 -0.73
CA THR A 89 21.68 10.47 0.51
C THR A 89 23.01 9.76 0.78
N ALA A 90 23.15 8.53 0.27
CA ALA A 90 24.37 7.75 0.37
C ALA A 90 24.48 6.80 -0.82
N VAL A 91 25.70 6.48 -1.23
CA VAL A 91 26.03 5.50 -2.26
C VAL A 91 27.15 4.62 -1.73
N SER A 92 27.02 3.32 -1.91
CA SER A 92 28.03 2.34 -1.52
C SER A 92 28.25 1.32 -2.63
N PRO A 93 29.47 0.80 -2.80
CA PRO A 93 29.71 -0.29 -3.73
C PRO A 93 28.93 -1.54 -3.28
N VAL A 94 28.23 -2.16 -4.22
CA VAL A 94 27.55 -3.45 -3.98
C VAL A 94 28.53 -4.56 -4.34
N PRO A 95 28.91 -5.45 -3.40
CA PRO A 95 29.76 -6.59 -3.73
C PRO A 95 29.03 -7.55 -4.67
N SER A 96 29.75 -8.51 -5.24
CA SER A 96 29.08 -9.63 -5.90
C SER A 96 28.29 -10.40 -4.85
N LEU A 97 26.97 -10.45 -5.04
CA LEU A 97 26.03 -11.11 -4.13
C LEU A 97 25.34 -12.23 -4.87
N GLU A 98 25.05 -13.30 -4.15
CA GLU A 98 24.21 -14.39 -4.64
C GLU A 98 22.80 -14.26 -4.08
N LEU A 99 21.81 -14.68 -4.87
CA LEU A 99 20.41 -14.60 -4.47
C LEU A 99 20.12 -15.44 -3.21
N ASP A 100 20.78 -16.58 -3.06
CA ASP A 100 20.58 -17.46 -1.89
C ASP A 100 21.15 -16.87 -0.60
N PHE A 101 22.27 -16.13 -0.70
CA PHE A 101 22.77 -15.34 0.43
C PHE A 101 21.76 -14.27 0.85
N LEU A 102 21.15 -13.56 -0.11
CA LEU A 102 20.12 -12.57 0.18
C LEU A 102 18.85 -13.22 0.78
N ARG A 103 18.48 -14.42 0.31
CA ARG A 103 17.36 -15.19 0.86
C ARG A 103 17.57 -15.51 2.33
N ALA A 104 18.75 -15.98 2.71
CA ALA A 104 19.09 -16.23 4.12
C ALA A 104 19.01 -14.94 4.96
N LYS A 105 19.38 -13.79 4.40
CA LYS A 105 19.29 -12.49 5.10
C LYS A 105 17.86 -12.01 5.33
N VAL A 106 16.94 -12.24 4.39
CA VAL A 106 15.55 -11.79 4.57
C VAL A 106 14.77 -12.64 5.59
N GLU A 107 15.23 -13.84 5.93
CA GLU A 107 14.59 -14.68 6.95
C GLU A 107 14.51 -13.99 8.32
N ALA A 108 15.52 -13.19 8.69
CA ALA A 108 15.55 -12.42 9.93
C ALA A 108 14.43 -11.35 10.02
N PHE A 109 13.81 -11.00 8.88
CA PHE A 109 12.72 -10.02 8.82
C PHE A 109 11.34 -10.67 8.87
N VAL A 110 11.25 -12.00 8.70
CA VAL A 110 9.99 -12.75 8.74
C VAL A 110 9.59 -12.97 10.20
N GLY A 111 8.31 -12.73 10.51
CA GLY A 111 7.77 -12.75 11.87
C GLY A 111 7.36 -11.37 12.36
N GLU A 112 7.30 -11.19 13.67
CA GLU A 112 7.06 -9.89 14.29
C GLU A 112 8.36 -9.08 14.31
N THR A 113 8.29 -7.84 13.84
CA THR A 113 9.43 -6.91 13.85
C THR A 113 8.99 -5.52 14.24
N GLU A 114 9.92 -4.74 14.78
CA GLU A 114 9.71 -3.32 15.05
C GLU A 114 10.24 -2.48 13.90
N GLN A 115 9.35 -1.75 13.25
CA GLN A 115 9.70 -0.90 12.13
C GLN A 115 9.54 0.57 12.48
N THR A 116 10.52 1.38 12.11
CA THR A 116 10.37 2.85 12.10
C THR A 116 9.72 3.25 10.77
N PRO A 117 8.53 3.86 10.79
CA PRO A 117 7.90 4.37 9.58
C PRO A 117 8.78 5.47 8.91
N PRO A 118 8.74 5.60 7.57
CA PRO A 118 9.47 6.67 6.88
C PRO A 118 8.92 8.05 7.27
N ALA A 119 9.80 9.06 7.29
CA ALA A 119 9.42 10.45 7.51
C ALA A 119 8.39 10.94 6.47
N PHE A 120 8.51 10.46 5.22
CA PHE A 120 7.53 10.67 4.15
C PHE A 120 6.37 9.66 4.25
N SER A 121 5.61 9.76 5.33
CA SER A 121 4.40 8.96 5.59
C SER A 121 3.18 9.82 5.94
N ALA A 122 1.99 9.22 5.88
CA ALA A 122 0.74 9.88 6.24
C ALA A 122 0.48 9.94 7.76
N LEU A 123 1.38 9.36 8.58
CA LEU A 123 1.27 9.39 10.04
C LEU A 123 1.27 10.83 10.56
N LYS A 124 0.57 11.08 11.67
CA LYS A 124 0.56 12.39 12.30
C LYS A 124 1.60 12.46 13.41
N VAL A 125 2.39 13.53 13.41
CA VAL A 125 3.30 13.94 14.48
C VAL A 125 2.82 15.31 14.96
N GLN A 126 2.46 15.42 16.24
CA GLN A 126 1.90 16.65 16.84
C GLN A 126 0.74 17.25 16.00
N GLY A 127 -0.18 16.39 15.56
CA GLY A 127 -1.36 16.79 14.77
C GLY A 127 -1.11 17.05 13.27
N LYS A 128 0.15 17.19 12.84
CA LYS A 128 0.53 17.43 11.42
C LYS A 128 1.02 16.14 10.75
N LYS A 129 0.76 15.96 9.45
CA LYS A 129 1.24 14.78 8.73
C LYS A 129 2.77 14.81 8.59
N ALA A 130 3.42 13.68 8.85
CA ALA A 130 4.88 13.51 8.84
C ALA A 130 5.49 13.98 7.51
N TYR A 131 4.91 13.58 6.37
CA TYR A 131 5.41 14.03 5.06
C TYR A 131 5.37 15.56 4.90
N SER A 132 4.43 16.25 5.56
CA SER A 132 4.31 17.72 5.46
C SER A 132 5.40 18.43 6.27
N LEU A 133 5.89 17.80 7.33
CA LEU A 133 7.04 18.27 8.10
C LEU A 133 8.36 17.97 7.37
N ALA A 134 8.50 16.74 6.86
CA ALA A 134 9.69 16.30 6.12
C ALA A 134 9.96 17.17 4.88
N ARG A 135 8.91 17.51 4.11
CA ARG A 135 9.02 18.43 2.95
C ARG A 135 9.47 19.83 3.31
N LYS A 136 9.31 20.26 4.56
CA LYS A 136 9.79 21.55 5.07
C LYS A 136 11.19 21.46 5.68
N GLY A 137 11.85 20.30 5.58
CA GLY A 137 13.14 20.04 6.21
C GLY A 137 13.08 20.00 7.75
N LEU A 138 11.87 19.91 8.33
CA LEU A 138 11.72 19.85 9.78
C LEU A 138 11.99 18.43 10.29
N PRO A 139 12.65 18.27 11.45
CA PRO A 139 12.91 16.96 12.02
C PRO A 139 11.60 16.21 12.31
N VAL A 140 11.56 14.94 11.94
CA VAL A 140 10.41 14.05 12.13
C VAL A 140 10.85 12.85 12.95
N THR A 141 10.49 12.82 14.23
CA THR A 141 10.72 11.66 15.09
C THR A 141 9.48 10.76 15.09
N LEU A 142 9.60 9.56 14.53
CA LEU A 142 8.53 8.57 14.50
C LEU A 142 8.88 7.43 15.46
N GLN A 143 7.90 7.04 16.28
CA GLN A 143 8.05 5.87 17.14
C GLN A 143 8.01 4.59 16.30
N LYS A 144 8.84 3.62 16.68
CA LYS A 144 8.78 2.25 16.18
C LYS A 144 7.39 1.67 16.41
N ARG A 145 6.97 0.83 15.47
CA ARG A 145 5.69 0.11 15.55
C ARG A 145 5.93 -1.34 15.22
N ARG A 146 5.24 -2.20 15.96
CA ARG A 146 5.22 -3.63 15.66
C ARG A 146 4.43 -3.87 14.38
N VAL A 147 5.06 -4.57 13.46
CA VAL A 147 4.49 -5.06 12.20
C VAL A 147 4.81 -6.53 12.07
N ARG A 148 4.10 -7.24 11.21
CA ARG A 148 4.36 -8.65 10.94
C ARG A 148 4.60 -8.86 9.46
N VAL A 149 5.78 -9.37 9.12
CA VAL A 149 6.06 -9.90 7.78
C VAL A 149 5.75 -11.38 7.84
N LYS A 150 4.71 -11.81 7.13
CA LYS A 150 4.31 -13.22 7.09
C LYS A 150 5.21 -14.04 6.17
N GLU A 151 5.59 -13.45 5.06
CA GLU A 151 6.41 -14.10 4.03
C GLU A 151 7.16 -13.03 3.24
N TRP A 152 8.44 -13.26 2.96
CA TRP A 152 9.23 -12.41 2.06
C TRP A 152 10.10 -13.27 1.16
N THR A 153 9.67 -13.44 -0.09
CA THR A 153 10.32 -14.27 -1.09
C THR A 153 11.13 -13.41 -2.05
N LEU A 154 12.43 -13.69 -2.19
CA LEU A 154 13.26 -13.09 -3.24
C LEU A 154 13.18 -13.92 -4.53
N LEU A 155 12.80 -13.26 -5.61
CA LEU A 155 12.47 -13.87 -6.90
C LEU A 155 13.65 -13.85 -7.87
N SER A 156 14.39 -12.73 -7.94
CA SER A 156 15.55 -12.58 -8.81
C SER A 156 16.51 -11.51 -8.29
N LEU A 157 17.77 -11.63 -8.73
CA LEU A 157 18.82 -10.63 -8.56
C LEU A 157 19.38 -10.29 -9.94
N ALA A 158 19.36 -9.02 -10.32
CA ALA A 158 19.88 -8.51 -11.59
C ALA A 158 20.71 -7.24 -11.35
N GLY A 159 22.03 -7.38 -11.30
CA GLY A 159 22.90 -6.29 -10.84
C GLY A 159 22.58 -5.92 -9.39
N PRO A 160 22.32 -4.64 -9.06
CA PRO A 160 21.92 -4.23 -7.71
C PRO A 160 20.43 -4.43 -7.42
N ASP A 161 19.62 -4.83 -8.41
CA ASP A 161 18.18 -4.90 -8.27
C ASP A 161 17.71 -6.28 -7.80
N VAL A 162 16.96 -6.30 -6.70
CA VAL A 162 16.37 -7.51 -6.12
C VAL A 162 14.86 -7.44 -6.26
N THR A 163 14.28 -8.38 -7.03
CA THR A 163 12.82 -8.49 -7.17
C THR A 163 12.26 -9.43 -6.12
N PHE A 164 11.14 -9.08 -5.51
CA PHE A 164 10.57 -9.82 -4.39
C PHE A 164 9.04 -9.85 -4.39
N ARG A 165 8.50 -10.80 -3.62
CA ARG A 165 7.12 -10.84 -3.16
C ARG A 165 7.11 -10.77 -1.64
N VAL A 166 6.26 -9.94 -1.05
CA VAL A 166 6.12 -9.83 0.41
C VAL A 166 4.64 -9.86 0.82
N VAL A 167 4.33 -10.64 1.85
CA VAL A 167 3.03 -10.68 2.53
C VAL A 167 3.21 -10.11 3.93
N CYS A 168 2.49 -9.06 4.26
CA CYS A 168 2.68 -8.34 5.52
C CYS A 168 1.38 -7.84 6.13
N SER A 169 1.41 -7.55 7.42
CA SER A 169 0.29 -6.94 8.14
C SER A 169 0.02 -5.52 7.66
N SER A 170 -1.16 -5.01 7.98
CA SER A 170 -1.44 -3.58 7.88
C SER A 170 -0.41 -2.74 8.64
N GLY A 171 -0.11 -1.55 8.13
CA GLY A 171 0.86 -0.63 8.75
C GLY A 171 2.33 -0.88 8.39
N THR A 172 2.65 -2.00 7.73
CA THR A 172 4.00 -2.29 7.23
C THR A 172 4.38 -1.36 6.08
N TYR A 173 5.53 -0.69 6.20
CA TYR A 173 6.14 0.11 5.13
C TYR A 173 7.16 -0.74 4.39
N VAL A 174 6.83 -1.15 3.16
CA VAL A 174 7.75 -1.91 2.29
C VAL A 174 9.02 -1.11 1.95
N ARG A 175 8.92 0.22 1.94
CA ARG A 175 10.07 1.13 1.81
C ARG A 175 11.08 0.95 2.95
N SER A 176 10.60 0.90 4.19
CA SER A 176 11.46 0.64 5.35
C SER A 176 12.04 -0.77 5.30
N LEU A 177 11.28 -1.79 4.89
CA LEU A 177 11.84 -3.14 4.70
C LEU A 177 13.03 -3.16 3.74
N ALA A 178 12.91 -2.49 2.58
CA ALA A 178 14.00 -2.38 1.62
C ALA A 178 15.24 -1.69 2.24
N ALA A 179 15.03 -0.55 2.90
CA ALA A 179 16.11 0.20 3.55
C ALA A 179 16.78 -0.60 4.69
N ASP A 180 16.00 -1.31 5.50
CA ASP A 180 16.49 -2.12 6.61
C ASP A 180 17.32 -3.30 6.11
N LEU A 181 16.92 -3.96 5.00
CA LEU A 181 17.75 -4.98 4.34
C LEU A 181 19.07 -4.39 3.82
N GLY A 182 19.02 -3.22 3.17
CA GLY A 182 20.22 -2.53 2.71
C GLY A 182 21.19 -2.20 3.84
N LYS A 183 20.65 -1.79 4.99
CA LYS A 183 21.42 -1.52 6.21
C LYS A 183 22.03 -2.79 6.80
N GLU A 184 21.28 -3.88 6.88
CA GLU A 184 21.77 -5.19 7.34
C GLU A 184 22.92 -5.70 6.46
N LEU A 185 22.86 -5.43 5.15
CA LEU A 185 23.93 -5.78 4.21
C LEU A 185 25.10 -4.79 4.23
N GLY A 186 24.99 -3.64 4.90
CA GLY A 186 26.02 -2.60 4.95
C GLY A 186 26.22 -1.82 3.65
N VAL A 187 25.30 -1.95 2.68
CA VAL A 187 25.41 -1.30 1.35
C VAL A 187 24.34 -0.23 1.11
N GLY A 188 23.33 -0.16 1.99
CA GLY A 188 22.16 0.70 1.80
C GLY A 188 21.26 0.22 0.67
N ALA A 189 20.00 0.68 0.70
CA ALA A 189 19.03 0.35 -0.34
C ALA A 189 17.84 1.32 -0.33
N HIS A 190 17.11 1.35 -1.45
CA HIS A 190 15.81 1.99 -1.54
C HIS A 190 14.84 1.15 -2.37
N LEU A 191 13.55 1.40 -2.22
CA LEU A 191 12.52 0.73 -2.99
C LEU A 191 12.37 1.36 -4.39
N LYS A 192 12.59 0.58 -5.44
CA LYS A 192 12.52 1.03 -6.83
C LYS A 192 11.10 0.93 -7.39
N THR A 193 10.47 -0.23 -7.26
CA THR A 193 9.09 -0.47 -7.72
C THR A 193 8.25 -1.11 -6.63
N LEU A 194 6.95 -0.84 -6.65
CA LEU A 194 6.01 -1.47 -5.73
C LEU A 194 4.63 -1.59 -6.36
N ARG A 195 4.06 -2.78 -6.33
CA ARG A 195 2.69 -3.07 -6.80
C ARG A 195 1.96 -3.87 -5.74
N ARG A 196 0.83 -3.36 -5.25
CA ARG A 196 -0.02 -4.10 -4.31
C ARG A 196 -0.93 -5.07 -5.08
N MET A 197 -0.77 -6.36 -4.81
CA MET A 197 -1.53 -7.42 -5.48
C MET A 197 -2.81 -7.78 -4.71
N SER A 198 -2.81 -7.65 -3.39
CA SER A 198 -3.99 -7.93 -2.55
C SER A 198 -4.05 -7.09 -1.28
N SER A 199 -5.25 -6.99 -0.70
CA SER A 199 -5.54 -6.35 0.58
C SER A 199 -6.73 -7.05 1.24
N GLY A 200 -6.46 -7.84 2.28
CA GLY A 200 -7.46 -8.72 2.89
C GLY A 200 -8.00 -9.72 1.88
N SER A 201 -9.33 -9.86 1.83
CA SER A 201 -10.03 -10.74 0.89
C SER A 201 -10.00 -10.27 -0.56
N TYR A 202 -9.58 -9.02 -0.80
CA TYR A 202 -9.57 -8.43 -2.14
C TYR A 202 -8.24 -8.63 -2.83
N ARG A 203 -8.32 -8.93 -4.13
CA ARG A 203 -7.18 -9.07 -5.01
C ARG A 203 -7.31 -8.15 -6.22
N LEU A 204 -6.21 -8.01 -6.95
CA LEU A 204 -6.10 -7.10 -8.09
C LEU A 204 -6.88 -7.60 -9.31
N GLU A 205 -7.17 -8.90 -9.39
CA GLU A 205 -7.91 -9.49 -10.51
C GLU A 205 -9.28 -8.84 -10.64
N GLY A 206 -9.61 -8.40 -11.85
CA GLY A 206 -10.85 -7.70 -12.15
C GLY A 206 -10.90 -6.25 -11.68
N ALA A 207 -9.85 -5.69 -11.07
CA ALA A 207 -9.83 -4.28 -10.69
C ALA A 207 -9.99 -3.36 -11.92
N LEU A 208 -10.74 -2.27 -11.78
CA LEU A 208 -10.82 -1.24 -12.83
C LEU A 208 -9.54 -0.41 -12.84
N ARG A 209 -8.93 -0.19 -14.01
CA ARG A 209 -7.77 0.69 -14.10
C ARG A 209 -8.18 2.13 -13.80
N SER A 210 -7.46 2.79 -12.91
CA SER A 210 -7.73 4.17 -12.49
C SER A 210 -7.77 5.18 -13.64
N GLN A 211 -6.92 5.00 -14.67
CA GLN A 211 -6.88 5.88 -15.86
C GLN A 211 -8.11 5.72 -16.77
N ASP A 212 -8.76 4.56 -16.74
CA ASP A 212 -9.92 4.25 -17.59
C ASP A 212 -11.23 4.81 -17.00
N LEU A 213 -11.23 5.22 -15.72
CA LEU A 213 -12.41 5.72 -15.03
C LEU A 213 -12.85 7.08 -15.58
N GLY A 214 -14.04 7.10 -16.19
CA GLY A 214 -14.61 8.30 -16.80
C GLY A 214 -14.07 8.64 -18.18
N THR A 215 -13.20 7.81 -18.74
CA THR A 215 -12.69 7.91 -20.11
C THR A 215 -13.23 6.75 -20.95
N VAL A 216 -12.79 5.52 -20.63
CA VAL A 216 -13.20 4.28 -21.31
C VAL A 216 -14.33 3.58 -20.54
N VAL A 217 -14.35 3.69 -19.22
CA VAL A 217 -15.36 3.11 -18.34
C VAL A 217 -16.34 4.21 -17.92
N SER A 218 -17.60 4.08 -18.35
CA SER A 218 -18.68 5.02 -18.02
C SER A 218 -19.06 4.98 -16.53
N ALA A 219 -19.78 5.99 -16.07
CA ALA A 219 -20.26 6.04 -14.69
C ALA A 219 -21.15 4.84 -14.36
N GLU A 220 -22.03 4.44 -15.28
CA GLU A 220 -22.97 3.32 -15.14
C GLU A 220 -22.21 2.00 -14.93
N LYS A 221 -21.20 1.75 -15.77
CA LYS A 221 -20.32 0.58 -15.61
C LYS A 221 -19.56 0.63 -14.29
N VAL A 222 -19.10 1.80 -13.83
CA VAL A 222 -18.46 1.87 -12.50
C VAL A 222 -19.45 1.52 -11.40
N LYS A 223 -20.72 1.96 -11.48
CA LYS A 223 -21.76 1.64 -10.48
C LYS A 223 -22.02 0.13 -10.41
N GLU A 224 -22.11 -0.55 -11.55
CA GLU A 224 -22.28 -2.01 -11.63
C GLU A 224 -21.12 -2.78 -11.00
N ARG A 225 -19.93 -2.16 -10.90
CA ARG A 225 -18.73 -2.76 -10.32
C ARG A 225 -18.53 -2.40 -8.84
N VAL A 226 -19.42 -1.61 -8.25
CA VAL A 226 -19.40 -1.35 -6.81
C VAL A 226 -19.91 -2.58 -6.07
N ILE A 227 -19.04 -3.15 -5.24
CA ILE A 227 -19.38 -4.27 -4.37
C ILE A 227 -20.31 -3.75 -3.27
N PRO A 228 -21.53 -4.30 -3.12
CA PRO A 228 -22.50 -3.81 -2.15
C PRO A 228 -22.04 -4.04 -0.72
N LEU A 229 -22.58 -3.26 0.23
CA LEU A 229 -22.16 -3.30 1.64
C LEU A 229 -22.25 -4.70 2.27
N ARG A 230 -23.27 -5.48 1.92
CA ARG A 230 -23.49 -6.85 2.42
C ARG A 230 -22.34 -7.78 2.05
N GLU A 231 -21.77 -7.60 0.86
CA GLU A 231 -20.68 -8.42 0.31
C GLU A 231 -19.29 -7.83 0.59
N ALA A 232 -19.23 -6.64 1.19
CA ALA A 232 -17.98 -5.89 1.35
C ALA A 232 -17.04 -6.46 2.44
N LEU A 233 -17.53 -7.36 3.29
CA LEU A 233 -16.76 -7.98 4.38
C LEU A 233 -16.92 -9.52 4.36
N PRO A 234 -16.47 -10.21 3.30
CA PRO A 234 -16.77 -11.63 3.08
C PRO A 234 -16.09 -12.58 4.08
N HIS A 235 -15.25 -12.07 4.98
CA HIS A 235 -14.58 -12.84 6.03
C HIS A 235 -15.33 -12.80 7.37
N LEU A 236 -16.37 -11.97 7.49
CA LEU A 236 -17.21 -11.90 8.69
C LEU A 236 -18.43 -12.80 8.50
N ALA A 237 -18.84 -13.46 9.57
CA ALA A 237 -20.08 -14.22 9.58
C ALA A 237 -21.29 -13.28 9.48
N GLU A 238 -22.25 -13.65 8.63
CA GLU A 238 -23.53 -12.96 8.52
C GLU A 238 -24.53 -13.60 9.49
N VAL A 239 -25.29 -12.75 10.20
CA VAL A 239 -26.38 -13.18 11.07
C VAL A 239 -27.63 -12.41 10.67
N GLU A 240 -28.68 -13.13 10.33
CA GLU A 240 -29.99 -12.57 10.03
C GLU A 240 -30.81 -12.49 11.32
N VAL A 241 -31.44 -11.34 11.56
CA VAL A 241 -32.32 -11.10 12.70
C VAL A 241 -33.70 -10.74 12.19
N ASP A 242 -34.74 -11.15 12.90
CA ASP A 242 -36.11 -10.80 12.54
C ASP A 242 -36.42 -9.32 12.82
N GLU A 243 -37.52 -8.81 12.25
CA GLU A 243 -37.95 -7.41 12.45
C GLU A 243 -38.27 -7.07 13.92
N LYS A 244 -38.54 -8.07 14.76
CA LYS A 244 -38.81 -7.84 16.19
C LYS A 244 -37.53 -7.63 17.00
N THR A 245 -36.41 -8.11 16.46
CA THR A 245 -35.09 -8.08 17.11
C THR A 245 -34.19 -6.96 16.56
N ALA A 246 -34.44 -6.49 15.33
CA ALA A 246 -33.67 -5.45 14.62
C ALA A 246 -33.85 -4.03 15.21
#